data_AF-A0A971NUX5-F1
#
_entry.id   AF-A0A971NUX5-F1
#
_cell.length_a   1.000
_cell.length_b   1.000
_cell.length_c   1.000
_cell.angle_alpha   90.00
_cell.angle_beta   90.00
_cell.angle_gamma   90.00
#
_symmetry.space_group_name_H-M   'P 1'
#
loop_
_entity.id
_entity.type
_entity.pdbx_description
1 polymer ?
#
loop_
_entity_poly.entity_id
_entity_poly.type
_entity_poly.pdbx_seq_one_letter_code
_entity_poly.pdbx_strand_id
1 'polypeptide(L)'
;EEGLQSHTYNWTAEQKYQVLQYMHENHSSCQEAGIQFGISGSSTIWQWEQRYLENGIEGLESKKKGRRARTPKPKPPKTRLEELEEENLNLRIENEYLKKLNALVAEREKRERESK
;
A
#
# COMPACT_ATOMS: atom_id res chain seq x y z
N GLU A 1 15.91 13.11 36.94
CA GLU A 1 14.81 13.37 36.00
C GLU A 1 14.48 12.08 35.28
N GLU A 2 13.51 11.33 35.78
CA GLU A 2 13.04 10.12 35.10
C GLU A 2 12.05 10.55 34.02
N GLY A 3 12.45 10.42 32.75
CA GLY A 3 11.63 10.78 31.61
C GLY A 3 10.34 9.95 31.53
N LEU A 4 9.33 10.49 30.84
CA LEU A 4 8.05 9.83 30.60
C LEU A 4 8.27 8.42 30.02
N GLN A 5 8.07 7.39 30.85
CA GLN A 5 8.10 6.00 30.41
C GLN A 5 6.97 5.79 29.40
N SER A 6 7.33 5.73 28.12
CA SER A 6 6.38 5.33 27.08
C SER A 6 6.08 3.84 27.25
N HIS A 7 5.03 3.54 28.00
CA HIS A 7 4.48 2.20 28.13
C HIS A 7 3.80 1.82 26.80
N THR A 8 4.60 1.50 25.79
CA THR A 8 4.13 0.82 24.58
C THR A 8 3.87 -0.64 24.93
N TYR A 9 2.78 -0.88 25.65
CA TYR A 9 2.31 -2.25 25.89
C TYR A 9 1.97 -2.90 24.55
N ASN A 10 2.75 -3.91 24.18
CA ASN A 10 2.47 -4.77 23.03
C ASN A 10 1.31 -5.71 23.38
N TRP A 11 0.08 -5.19 23.35
CA TRP A 11 -1.13 -5.97 23.56
C TRP A 11 -1.37 -6.94 22.40
N THR A 12 -1.41 -8.23 22.69
CA THR A 12 -1.82 -9.27 21.73
C THR A 12 -3.32 -9.18 21.44
N ALA A 13 -3.77 -9.74 20.32
CA ALA A 13 -5.21 -9.76 19.98
C ALA A 13 -6.04 -10.43 21.08
N GLU A 14 -5.54 -11.52 21.64
CA GLU A 14 -6.18 -12.27 22.73
C GLU A 14 -6.33 -11.43 24.00
N GLN A 15 -5.27 -10.74 24.42
CA GLN A 15 -5.35 -9.87 25.60
C GLN A 15 -6.34 -8.72 25.39
N LYS A 16 -6.40 -8.13 24.19
CA LYS A 16 -7.41 -7.10 23.88
C LYS A 16 -8.82 -7.67 23.93
N TYR A 17 -9.01 -8.89 23.43
CA TYR A 17 -10.30 -9.57 23.45
C TYR A 17 -10.76 -9.82 24.89
N GLN A 18 -9.88 -10.26 25.78
CA GLN A 18 -10.19 -10.44 27.20
C GLN A 18 -10.65 -9.15 27.88
N VAL A 19 -10.04 -8.00 27.55
CA VAL A 19 -10.50 -6.70 28.06
C VAL A 19 -11.91 -6.37 27.58
N LEU A 20 -12.20 -6.61 26.30
CA LEU A 20 -13.55 -6.39 25.73
C LEU A 20 -14.58 -7.34 26.35
N GLN A 21 -14.24 -8.61 26.50
CA GLN A 21 -15.10 -9.61 27.13
C GLN A 21 -15.44 -9.21 28.57
N TYR A 22 -14.43 -8.84 29.37
CA TYR A 22 -14.64 -8.32 30.73
C TYR A 22 -15.57 -7.11 30.73
N MET A 23 -15.41 -6.20 29.78
CA MET A 23 -16.24 -5.00 29.67
C MET A 23 -17.72 -5.34 29.43
N HIS A 24 -18.00 -6.31 28.54
CA HIS A 24 -19.36 -6.76 28.25
C HIS A 24 -19.98 -7.56 29.41
N GLU A 25 -19.21 -8.46 30.03
CA GLU A 25 -19.68 -9.28 31.14
C GLU A 25 -19.99 -8.47 32.40
N ASN A 26 -19.18 -7.44 32.69
CA ASN A 26 -19.33 -6.61 33.89
C ASN A 26 -20.09 -5.31 33.62
N HIS A 27 -20.66 -5.13 32.42
CA HIS A 27 -21.30 -3.88 31.97
C HIS A 27 -20.47 -2.62 32.28
N SER A 28 -19.16 -2.75 32.22
CA SER A 28 -18.22 -1.68 32.56
C SER A 28 -18.05 -0.72 31.40
N SER A 29 -17.83 0.55 31.69
CA SER A 29 -17.45 1.54 30.68
C SER A 29 -16.00 1.32 30.19
N CYS A 30 -15.67 1.86 29.01
CA CYS A 30 -14.29 1.82 28.51
C CYS A 30 -13.30 2.52 29.47
N GLN A 31 -13.76 3.45 30.30
CA GLN A 31 -12.93 4.11 31.29
C GLN A 31 -12.64 3.20 32.48
N GLU A 32 -13.66 2.53 33.03
CA GLU A 32 -13.49 1.57 34.13
C GLU A 32 -12.62 0.39 33.72
N ALA A 33 -12.85 -0.17 32.52
CA ALA A 33 -11.99 -1.20 31.96
C ALA A 33 -10.54 -0.68 31.77
N GLY A 34 -10.36 0.56 31.33
CA GLY A 34 -9.05 1.19 31.21
C GLY A 34 -8.30 1.28 32.54
N ILE A 35 -9.00 1.64 33.62
CA ILE A 35 -8.43 1.69 34.98
C ILE A 35 -8.05 0.29 35.45
N GLN A 36 -8.94 -0.69 35.27
CA GLN A 36 -8.74 -2.06 35.73
C GLN A 36 -7.53 -2.74 35.07
N PHE A 37 -7.33 -2.51 33.77
CA PHE A 37 -6.26 -3.12 32.97
C PHE A 37 -5.04 -2.22 32.78
N GLY A 38 -5.00 -1.04 33.41
CA GLY A 38 -3.88 -0.09 33.30
C GLY A 38 -3.67 0.48 31.89
N ILE A 39 -4.74 0.54 31.08
CA ILE A 39 -4.68 1.05 29.70
C ILE A 39 -4.91 2.56 29.71
N SER A 40 -3.93 3.31 29.21
CA SER A 40 -4.05 4.76 29.10
C SER A 40 -5.09 5.14 28.04
N GLY A 41 -6.22 5.67 28.49
CA GLY A 41 -7.26 6.28 27.66
C GLY A 41 -8.36 5.31 27.24
N SER A 42 -9.60 5.68 27.60
CA SER A 42 -10.83 4.98 27.20
C SER A 42 -11.00 4.87 25.68
N SER A 43 -10.44 5.82 24.92
CA SER A 43 -10.46 5.83 23.46
C SER A 43 -9.70 4.66 22.82
N THR A 44 -8.72 4.08 23.51
CA THR A 44 -7.98 2.91 23.04
C THR A 44 -8.88 1.67 23.05
N ILE A 45 -9.60 1.46 24.15
CA ILE A 45 -10.52 0.32 24.31
C ILE A 45 -11.71 0.46 23.36
N TRP A 46 -12.27 1.66 23.23
CA TRP A 46 -13.32 1.94 22.25
C TRP A 46 -12.88 1.61 20.82
N GLN A 47 -11.65 1.96 20.42
CA GLN A 47 -11.12 1.59 19.10
C GLN A 47 -10.95 0.08 18.92
N TRP A 48 -10.61 -0.66 19.98
CA TRP A 48 -10.54 -2.12 19.93
C TRP A 48 -11.94 -2.71 19.72
N GLU A 49 -12.94 -2.23 20.46
CA GLU A 49 -14.33 -2.66 20.31
C GLU A 49 -14.84 -2.45 18.89
N GLN A 50 -14.66 -1.24 18.32
CA GLN A 50 -15.07 -0.96 16.94
C GLN A 50 -14.40 -1.89 15.92
N ARG A 51 -13.08 -2.11 16.05
CA ARG A 51 -12.36 -3.02 15.13
C ARG A 51 -12.80 -4.47 15.28
N TYR A 52 -13.13 -4.89 16.50
CA TYR A 52 -13.65 -6.22 16.78
C TYR A 52 -15.05 -6.42 16.19
N LEU A 53 -15.94 -5.42 16.29
CA LEU A 53 -17.25 -5.47 15.66
C LEU A 53 -17.17 -5.51 14.12
N GLU A 54 -16.19 -4.82 13.53
CA GLU A 54 -16.00 -4.80 12.07
C GLU A 54 -15.33 -6.07 11.53
N ASN A 55 -14.30 -6.58 12.20
CA ASN A 55 -13.39 -7.60 11.65
C ASN A 55 -13.13 -8.79 12.58
N GLY A 56 -13.88 -8.92 13.68
CA GLY A 56 -13.67 -9.97 14.69
C GLY A 56 -12.28 -9.89 15.36
N ILE A 57 -11.77 -11.05 15.78
CA ILE A 57 -10.47 -11.18 16.45
C ILE A 57 -9.30 -10.67 15.58
N GLU A 58 -9.40 -10.82 14.26
CA GLU A 58 -8.41 -10.31 13.30
C GLU A 58 -8.30 -8.78 13.35
N GLY A 59 -9.40 -8.09 13.69
CA GLY A 59 -9.41 -6.63 13.90
C GLY A 59 -8.57 -6.16 15.09
N LEU A 60 -8.33 -7.05 16.06
CA LEU A 60 -7.52 -6.78 17.25
C LEU A 60 -6.03 -7.05 17.04
N GLU A 61 -5.67 -7.75 15.97
CA GLU A 61 -4.26 -7.98 15.63
C GLU A 61 -3.53 -6.66 15.36
N SER A 62 -2.28 -6.58 15.82
CA SER A 62 -1.43 -5.47 15.47
C SER A 62 -1.08 -5.56 13.98
N LYS A 63 -1.75 -4.76 13.15
CA LYS A 63 -1.31 -4.57 11.76
C LYS A 63 0.13 -4.04 11.82
N LYS A 64 1.07 -4.79 11.25
CA LYS A 64 2.46 -4.33 11.09
C LYS A 64 2.38 -2.95 10.45
N LYS A 65 2.77 -1.91 11.20
CA LYS A 65 2.76 -0.52 10.72
C LYS A 65 3.89 -0.39 9.71
N GLY A 66 3.67 -0.92 8.51
CA GLY A 66 4.53 -0.71 7.37
C GLY A 66 4.57 0.78 7.06
N ARG A 67 5.73 1.25 6.62
CA ARG A 67 5.85 2.60 6.08
C ARG A 67 4.84 2.73 4.93
N ARG A 68 3.89 3.65 5.04
CA ARG A 68 3.01 3.99 3.91
C ARG A 68 3.89 4.30 2.71
N ALA A 69 3.58 3.73 1.55
CA ALA A 69 4.31 4.01 0.32
C ALA A 69 4.34 5.53 0.10
N ARG A 70 5.54 6.09 -0.15
CA ARG A 70 5.63 7.52 -0.50
C ARG A 70 4.98 7.67 -1.85
N THR A 71 3.92 8.47 -1.93
CA THR A 71 3.42 8.95 -3.21
C THR A 71 4.54 9.76 -3.87
N PRO A 72 4.96 9.45 -5.12
CA PRO A 72 5.91 10.28 -5.83
C PRO A 72 5.34 11.68 -5.99
N LYS A 73 6.18 12.71 -5.83
CA LYS A 73 5.78 14.07 -6.20
C LYS A 73 5.53 14.10 -7.72
N PRO A 74 4.57 14.92 -8.20
CA PRO A 74 4.39 15.12 -9.64
C PRO A 74 5.69 15.59 -10.28
N LYS A 75 6.05 15.03 -11.44
CA LYS A 75 7.21 15.48 -12.21
C LYS A 75 6.95 16.92 -12.71
N PRO A 76 7.99 17.77 -12.80
CA PRO A 76 7.85 19.05 -13.47
C PRO A 76 7.42 18.87 -14.93
N PRO A 77 6.80 19.89 -15.55
CA PRO A 77 6.50 19.84 -16.98
C PRO A 77 7.79 19.63 -17.78
N LYS A 78 7.69 18.84 -18.86
CA LYS A 78 8.83 18.57 -19.74
C LYS A 78 9.34 19.89 -20.34
N THR A 79 10.66 19.99 -20.48
CA THR A 79 11.23 21.09 -21.26
C THR A 79 11.07 20.83 -22.75
N ARG A 80 11.15 21.88 -23.58
CA ARG A 80 11.10 21.75 -25.04
C ARG A 80 12.16 20.77 -25.58
N LEU A 81 13.32 20.73 -24.94
CA LEU A 81 14.41 19.84 -25.33
C LEU A 81 14.04 18.37 -25.06
N GLU A 82 13.50 18.07 -23.88
CA GLU A 82 13.05 16.72 -23.51
C GLU A 82 11.92 16.21 -24.43
N GLU A 83 10.98 17.09 -24.81
CA GLU A 83 9.94 16.75 -25.80
C GLU A 83 10.54 16.37 -27.15
N LEU A 84 11.52 17.14 -27.63
CA LEU A 84 12.20 16.88 -28.90
C LEU A 84 12.99 15.57 -28.85
N GLU A 85 13.65 15.26 -27.74
CA GLU A 85 14.39 14.00 -27.56
C GLU A 85 13.45 12.79 -27.59
N GLU A 86 12.29 12.87 -26.94
CA GLU A 86 11.28 11.82 -26.95
C GLU A 86 10.67 11.64 -28.35
N GLU A 87 10.35 12.73 -29.04
CA GLU A 87 9.90 12.69 -30.42
C GLU A 87 10.95 12.07 -31.35
N ASN A 88 12.23 12.44 -31.20
CA ASN A 88 13.31 11.86 -31.98
C ASN A 88 13.46 10.36 -31.72
N LEU A 89 13.34 9.92 -30.47
CA LEU A 89 13.37 8.51 -30.10
C LEU A 89 12.20 7.76 -30.75
N ASN A 90 10.99 8.30 -30.67
CA ASN A 90 9.80 7.71 -31.29
C ASN A 90 9.97 7.60 -32.81
N LEU A 91 10.47 8.64 -33.47
CA LEU A 91 10.76 8.62 -34.90
C LEU A 91 11.83 7.59 -35.25
N ARG A 92 12.85 7.39 -34.42
CA ARG A 92 13.88 6.35 -34.65
C ARG A 92 13.28 4.95 -34.56
N ILE A 93 12.42 4.71 -33.58
CA ILE A 93 11.72 3.43 -33.40
C ILE A 93 10.82 3.15 -34.61
N GLU A 94 10.03 4.14 -35.03
CA GLU A 94 9.15 4.01 -36.19
C GLU A 94 9.94 3.71 -37.47
N ASN A 95 11.03 4.45 -37.70
CA ASN A 95 11.91 4.21 -38.85
C ASN A 95 12.56 2.82 -38.82
N GLU A 96 12.99 2.34 -37.66
CA GLU A 96 13.51 0.98 -37.50
C GLU A 96 12.44 -0.08 -37.84
N TYR A 97 11.22 0.13 -37.36
CA TYR A 97 10.11 -0.76 -37.63
C TYR A 97 9.79 -0.84 -39.13
N LEU A 98 9.67 0.30 -39.80
CA LEU A 98 9.43 0.38 -41.24
C LEU A 98 10.56 -0.28 -42.06
N LYS A 99 11.82 -0.11 -41.67
CA LYS A 99 12.96 -0.78 -42.32
C LYS A 99 12.86 -2.31 -42.21
N LYS A 100 12.53 -2.83 -41.02
CA LYS A 100 12.35 -4.27 -40.81
C LYS A 100 11.18 -4.81 -41.62
N LEU A 101 10.06 -4.09 -41.64
CA LEU A 101 8.88 -4.45 -42.43
C LEU A 101 9.22 -4.52 -43.93
N ASN A 102 9.88 -3.49 -44.46
CA ASN A 102 10.27 -3.44 -45.87
C ASN A 102 11.23 -4.59 -46.24
N ALA A 103 12.18 -4.93 -45.35
CA ALA A 103 13.07 -6.06 -45.56
C ALA A 103 12.31 -7.40 -45.65
N LEU A 104 11.32 -7.61 -44.79
CA LEU A 104 10.49 -8.83 -44.82
C LEU A 104 9.62 -8.91 -46.08
N VAL A 105 9.03 -7.79 -46.51
CA VAL A 105 8.23 -7.72 -47.75
C VAL A 105 9.10 -8.03 -48.97
N ALA A 106 10.28 -7.41 -49.07
CA ALA A 106 11.20 -7.64 -50.18
C ALA A 106 11.65 -9.11 -50.28
N GLU A 107 11.94 -9.75 -49.13
CA GLU A 107 12.29 -11.17 -49.06
C GLU A 107 11.12 -12.07 -49.53
N ARG A 108 9.88 -11.75 -49.13
CA ARG A 108 8.68 -12.48 -49.57
C ARG A 108 8.48 -12.37 -51.09
N GLU A 109 8.54 -11.16 -51.64
CA GLU A 109 8.38 -10.92 -53.08
C GLU A 109 9.46 -11.62 -53.91
N LYS A 110 10.68 -11.73 -53.38
CA LYS A 110 11.76 -12.47 -54.03
C LYS A 110 11.44 -13.97 -54.10
N ARG A 111 11.01 -14.58 -52.99
CA ARG A 111 10.61 -16.00 -52.94
C ARG A 111 9.44 -16.31 -53.87
N GLU A 112 8.44 -15.43 -53.92
CA GLU A 112 7.28 -15.59 -54.82
C GLU A 112 7.67 -15.48 -56.30
N ARG A 113 8.71 -14.71 -56.65
CA ARG A 113 9.27 -14.66 -58.00
C ARG A 113 10.08 -15.90 -58.36
N GLU A 114 10.86 -16.44 -57.43
CA GLU A 114 11.66 -17.66 -57.64
C GLU A 114 10.80 -18.94 -57.69
N SER A 115 9.60 -18.92 -57.11
CA SER A 115 8.65 -20.03 -57.12
C SER A 115 7.69 -20.03 -58.32
N LYS A 116 7.77 -19.03 -59.21
CA LYS A 116 6.97 -18.91 -60.45
C LYS A 116 7.80 -19.28 -61.66
#